data_AF-A0A950KX89-F1
#
_entry.id   AF-A0A950KX89-F1
#
_cell.length_a   1.000
_cell.length_b   1.000
_cell.length_c   1.000
_cell.angle_alpha   90.00
_cell.angle_beta   90.00
_cell.angle_gamma   90.00
#
_symmetry.space_group_name_H-M   'P 1'
#
loop_
_entity.id
_entity.type
_entity.pdbx_description
1 polymer ?
#
loop_
_entity_poly.entity_id
_entity_poly.type
_entity_poly.pdbx_seq_one_letter_code
_entity_poly.pdbx_strand_id
1 'polypeptide(L)'
;MGRRLFSFDRALGARFVAGADEAGRGSLAGPLVAAAVLFDLERLRPGDVRSLGALNDSKQHTPETRAELFTVILRIATRVAIVSRCAPGIDVRGLHATNLAALRDALRRVWCDGCICL
;
A
#
# COMPACT_ATOMS: atom_id res chain seq x y z
N MET A 1 -18.18 -9.77 5.62
CA MET A 1 -17.16 -9.98 4.57
C MET A 1 -15.88 -9.13 4.67
N GLY A 2 -15.71 -8.17 5.60
CA GLY A 2 -14.44 -7.43 5.77
C GLY A 2 -13.44 -7.97 6.83
N ARG A 3 -13.79 -9.05 7.55
CA ARG A 3 -13.02 -9.56 8.70
C ARG A 3 -11.69 -10.22 8.36
N ARG A 4 -11.48 -10.67 7.12
CA ARG A 4 -10.24 -11.37 6.70
C ARG A 4 -9.09 -10.44 6.33
N LEU A 5 -9.37 -9.20 5.90
CA LEU A 5 -8.32 -8.31 5.38
C LEU A 5 -7.27 -7.99 6.45
N PHE A 6 -7.71 -7.74 7.69
CA PHE A 6 -6.82 -7.45 8.82
C PHE A 6 -6.60 -8.65 9.74
N SER A 7 -7.10 -9.85 9.43
CA SER A 7 -6.90 -11.00 10.34
C SER A 7 -5.44 -11.45 10.36
N PHE A 8 -4.76 -11.36 9.22
CA PHE A 8 -3.32 -11.60 9.14
C PHE A 8 -2.55 -10.54 9.91
N ASP A 9 -2.81 -9.25 9.63
CA ASP A 9 -2.13 -8.13 10.27
C ASP A 9 -2.30 -8.12 11.79
N ARG A 10 -3.51 -8.40 12.29
CA ARG A 10 -3.78 -8.47 13.74
C ARG A 10 -3.10 -9.67 14.41
N ALA A 11 -2.89 -10.77 13.70
CA ALA A 11 -2.20 -11.94 14.24
C ALA A 11 -0.70 -11.67 14.46
N LEU A 12 -0.13 -10.64 13.82
CA LEU A 12 1.26 -10.22 14.05
C LEU A 12 1.49 -9.58 15.42
N GLY A 13 0.42 -9.24 16.16
CA GLY A 13 0.52 -8.65 17.50
C GLY A 13 1.09 -7.24 17.55
N ALA A 14 1.27 -6.58 16.40
CA ALA A 14 1.74 -5.20 16.32
C ALA A 14 0.60 -4.20 16.32
N ARG A 15 0.82 -3.05 16.95
CA ARG A 15 -0.09 -1.90 16.85
C ARG A 15 -0.08 -1.29 15.46
N PHE A 16 1.11 -1.14 14.88
CA PHE A 16 1.31 -0.49 13.60
C PHE A 16 1.74 -1.51 12.55
N VAL A 17 1.02 -1.55 11.42
CA VAL A 17 1.36 -2.42 10.28
C VAL A 17 1.39 -1.57 9.02
N ALA A 18 2.50 -1.67 8.29
CA ALA A 18 2.68 -1.06 6.99
C ALA A 18 2.75 -2.13 5.90
N GLY A 19 2.03 -1.93 4.80
CA GLY A 19 2.17 -2.74 3.59
C GLY A 19 2.57 -1.88 2.41
N ALA A 20 3.27 -2.46 1.44
CA ALA A 20 3.62 -1.81 0.18
C ALA A 20 3.30 -2.67 -1.03
N ASP A 21 3.01 -2.01 -2.15
CA ASP A 21 2.73 -2.66 -3.45
C ASP A 21 3.20 -1.77 -4.60
N GLU A 22 3.38 -2.37 -5.78
CA GLU A 22 3.80 -1.68 -7.00
C GLU A 22 2.80 -1.75 -8.16
N ALA A 23 2.87 -0.75 -9.04
CA ALA A 23 2.19 -0.73 -10.32
C ALA A 23 3.17 -0.28 -11.42
N GLY A 24 2.99 -0.82 -12.63
CA GLY A 24 3.79 -0.46 -13.80
C GLY A 24 4.99 -1.37 -14.08
N ARG A 25 5.21 -2.44 -13.30
CA ARG A 25 6.33 -3.37 -13.49
C ARG A 25 6.33 -4.06 -14.86
N GLY A 26 5.16 -4.40 -15.39
CA GLY A 26 5.01 -5.07 -16.69
C GLY A 26 4.65 -4.13 -17.85
N SER A 27 4.64 -2.82 -17.61
CA SER A 27 4.22 -1.83 -18.61
C SER A 27 5.35 -1.53 -19.60
N LEU A 28 5.00 -1.39 -20.88
CA LEU A 28 5.96 -1.01 -21.94
C LEU A 28 6.38 0.47 -21.84
N ALA A 29 5.53 1.31 -21.27
CA ALA A 29 5.76 2.74 -21.12
C ALA A 29 5.24 3.23 -19.76
N GLY A 30 5.81 4.35 -19.30
CA GLY A 30 5.47 4.98 -18.03
C GLY A 30 6.41 4.61 -16.89
N PRO A 31 6.23 5.22 -15.72
CA PRO A 31 7.06 4.96 -14.55
C PRO A 31 6.64 3.68 -13.83
N LEU A 32 7.57 3.14 -13.05
CA LEU A 32 7.26 2.22 -11.97
C LEU A 32 6.84 3.04 -10.74
N VAL A 33 5.70 2.72 -10.15
CA VAL A 33 5.17 3.40 -8.96
C VAL A 33 5.02 2.39 -7.85
N ALA A 34 5.60 2.68 -6.68
CA ALA A 34 5.38 1.93 -5.45
C ALA A 34 4.64 2.81 -4.44
N ALA A 35 3.70 2.24 -3.70
CA ALA A 35 3.00 2.90 -2.61
C ALA A 35 3.12 2.09 -1.33
N ALA A 36 3.19 2.79 -0.19
CA ALA A 36 3.14 2.18 1.14
C ALA A 36 2.07 2.87 1.99
N VAL A 37 1.37 2.08 2.80
CA VAL A 37 0.28 2.53 3.67
C VAL A 37 0.50 1.97 5.08
N LEU A 38 0.49 2.84 6.08
CA LEU A 38 0.58 2.49 7.50
C LEU A 38 -0.80 2.57 8.16
N PHE A 39 -1.22 1.51 8.83
CA PHE A 39 -2.41 1.49 9.67
C PHE A 39 -2.06 1.35 11.16
N ASP A 40 -2.78 2.10 12.01
CA ASP A 40 -2.84 1.89 13.46
C ASP A 40 -4.01 0.95 13.78
N LEU A 41 -3.71 -0.33 14.00
CA LEU A 41 -4.71 -1.39 14.18
C LEU A 41 -5.53 -1.25 15.46
N GLU A 42 -5.04 -0.50 16.45
CA GLU A 42 -5.77 -0.19 17.69
C GLU A 42 -6.80 0.91 17.47
N ARG A 43 -6.55 1.82 16.52
CA ARG A 43 -7.47 2.92 16.19
C ARG A 43 -8.48 2.57 15.10
N LEU A 44 -8.32 1.44 14.41
CA LEU A 44 -9.26 0.97 13.40
C LEU A 44 -10.60 0.57 14.04
N ARG A 45 -11.67 1.29 13.69
CA ARG A 45 -13.02 0.93 14.15
C ARG A 45 -13.64 -0.14 13.26
N PRO A 46 -14.67 -0.87 13.75
CA PRO A 46 -15.38 -1.85 12.93
C PRO A 46 -15.97 -1.28 11.63
N GLY A 47 -16.36 -0.01 11.62
CA GLY A 47 -16.81 0.69 10.42
C GLY A 47 -15.72 0.89 9.38
N ASP A 48 -14.52 1.26 9.82
CA ASP A 48 -13.35 1.46 8.96
C ASP A 48 -12.92 0.12 8.32
N VAL A 49 -12.89 -0.96 9.11
CA VAL A 49 -12.61 -2.33 8.62
C VAL A 49 -13.64 -2.80 7.59
N ARG A 50 -14.92 -2.43 7.75
CA ARG A 50 -15.96 -2.76 6.76
C ARG A 50 -15.76 -1.98 5.46
N SER A 51 -15.48 -0.68 5.54
CA SER A 51 -15.20 0.15 4.36
C SER A 51 -13.96 -0.32 3.60
N LEU A 52 -12.93 -0.75 4.32
CA LEU A 52 -11.71 -1.32 3.73
C LEU A 52 -11.91 -2.76 3.24
N GLY A 53 -12.85 -3.52 3.80
CA GLY A 53 -13.16 -4.88 3.33
C GLY A 53 -13.62 -4.96 1.87
N ALA A 54 -14.07 -3.85 1.28
CA ALA A 54 -14.34 -3.74 -0.14
C ALA A 54 -13.06 -3.76 -1.00
N LEU A 55 -11.86 -3.52 -0.45
CA LEU A 55 -10.58 -3.51 -1.17
C LEU A 55 -10.13 -4.87 -1.72
N ASN A 56 -10.74 -5.97 -1.27
CA ASN A 56 -10.21 -7.33 -1.50
C ASN A 56 -10.23 -7.78 -2.97
N ASP A 57 -10.87 -7.02 -3.88
CA ASP A 57 -10.74 -7.27 -5.32
C ASP A 57 -10.56 -5.97 -6.12
N SER A 58 -9.39 -5.33 -5.95
CA SER A 58 -8.99 -4.14 -6.71
C SER A 58 -9.02 -4.32 -8.24
N LYS A 59 -9.09 -5.57 -8.74
CA LYS A 59 -9.15 -5.91 -10.16
C LYS A 59 -10.58 -5.98 -10.70
N GLN A 60 -11.60 -5.97 -9.83
CA GLN A 60 -13.02 -5.93 -10.22
C GLN A 60 -13.64 -4.54 -10.10
N HIS A 61 -12.90 -3.54 -9.65
CA HIS A 61 -13.42 -2.20 -9.41
C HIS A 61 -13.20 -1.25 -10.59
N THR A 62 -14.23 -0.45 -10.90
CA THR A 62 -14.15 0.63 -11.89
C THR A 62 -13.15 1.71 -11.44
N PRO A 63 -12.61 2.53 -12.35
CA PRO A 63 -11.74 3.65 -11.98
C PRO A 63 -12.36 4.58 -10.93
N GLU A 64 -13.67 4.80 -11.01
CA GLU A 64 -14.44 5.64 -10.09
C GLU A 64 -14.47 5.02 -8.69
N THR A 65 -14.77 3.72 -8.62
CA THR A 65 -14.78 2.97 -7.35
C THR A 65 -13.39 2.97 -6.69
N ARG A 66 -12.32 2.85 -7.49
CA ARG A 66 -10.95 2.95 -7.00
C ARG A 66 -10.62 4.34 -6.44
N ALA A 67 -11.13 5.41 -7.03
CA ALA A 67 -10.94 6.78 -6.54
C ALA A 67 -11.65 7.01 -5.20
N GLU A 68 -12.85 6.46 -5.04
CA GLU A 68 -13.57 6.47 -3.76
C GLU A 68 -12.81 5.69 -2.69
N LEU A 69 -12.35 4.48 -3.01
CA LEU A 69 -11.55 3.65 -2.09
C LEU A 69 -10.23 4.31 -1.71
N PHE A 70 -9.56 4.98 -2.64
CA PHE A 70 -8.36 5.75 -2.36
C PHE A 70 -8.62 6.85 -1.31
N THR A 71 -9.73 7.57 -1.44
CA THR A 71 -10.14 8.59 -0.47
C THR A 71 -10.39 7.98 0.92
N VAL A 72 -11.04 6.81 0.97
CA VAL A 72 -11.27 6.07 2.22
C VAL A 72 -9.94 5.64 2.87
N ILE A 73 -8.99 5.14 2.09
CA ILE A 73 -7.66 4.76 2.57
C ILE A 73 -6.94 5.97 3.15
N LEU A 74 -6.88 7.10 2.43
CA LEU A 74 -6.21 8.31 2.90
C LEU A 74 -6.78 8.84 4.22
N ARG A 75 -8.09 8.68 4.44
CA ARG A 75 -8.75 9.09 5.68
C ARG A 75 -8.41 8.19 6.86
N ILE A 76 -8.24 6.89 6.63
CA ILE A 76 -8.07 5.88 7.69
C ILE A 76 -6.59 5.64 8.01
N ALA A 77 -5.74 5.67 6.99
CA ALA A 77 -4.31 5.44 7.13
C ALA A 77 -3.66 6.49 8.04
N THR A 78 -2.71 6.04 8.85
CA THR A 78 -1.90 6.94 9.67
C THR A 78 -0.87 7.68 8.82
N ARG A 79 -0.28 6.98 7.83
CA ARG A 79 0.66 7.55 6.86
C ARG A 79 0.53 6.84 5.51
N VAL A 80 0.75 7.58 4.44
CA VAL A 80 0.82 7.06 3.07
C VAL A 80 2.02 7.67 2.37
N ALA A 81 2.74 6.86 1.60
CA ALA A 81 3.84 7.33 0.77
C ALA A 81 3.72 6.76 -0.63
N ILE A 82 4.07 7.57 -1.62
CA ILE A 82 4.14 7.17 -3.03
C ILE A 82 5.54 7.48 -3.53
N VAL A 83 6.14 6.52 -4.24
CA VAL A 83 7.48 6.60 -4.82
C VAL A 83 7.37 6.26 -6.29
N SER A 84 7.83 7.16 -7.15
CA SER A 84 7.87 6.95 -8.60
C SER A 84 9.32 6.83 -9.09
N ARG A 85 9.54 5.97 -10.08
CA ARG A 85 10.81 5.76 -10.77
C ARG A 85 10.58 5.83 -12.27
N CYS A 86 11.27 6.74 -12.95
CA CYS A 86 11.12 6.94 -14.39
C CYS A 86 11.81 5.84 -15.21
N ALA A 87 11.34 5.61 -16.43
CA ALA A 87 11.88 4.60 -17.35
C ALA A 87 13.41 4.74 -17.58
N PRO A 88 13.99 5.93 -17.85
CA PRO A 88 15.45 6.05 -18.02
C PRO A 88 16.23 5.60 -16.78
N GLY A 89 15.70 5.88 -15.58
CA GLY A 89 16.32 5.45 -14.34
C GLY A 89 16.14 3.96 -14.03
N ILE A 90 15.15 3.31 -14.65
CA ILE A 90 14.93 1.86 -14.61
C ILE A 90 15.89 1.18 -15.57
N ASP A 91 16.03 1.69 -16.79
CA ASP A 91 16.89 1.11 -17.83
C ASP A 91 18.36 1.03 -17.39
N VAL A 92 18.83 2.04 -16.65
CA VAL A 92 20.20 2.08 -16.11
C VAL A 92 20.42 1.10 -14.95
N ARG A 93 19.43 0.91 -14.07
CA ARG A 93 19.58 0.14 -12.82
C ARG A 93 19.01 -1.28 -12.89
N GLY A 94 18.25 -1.58 -13.92
CA GLY A 94 17.42 -2.77 -14.04
C GLY A 94 16.08 -2.65 -13.30
N LEU A 95 15.06 -3.28 -13.87
CA LEU A 95 13.69 -3.27 -13.37
C LEU A 95 13.56 -3.86 -11.96
N HIS A 96 14.14 -5.04 -11.74
CA HIS A 96 14.00 -5.73 -10.45
C HIS A 96 14.63 -4.95 -9.30
N ALA A 97 15.86 -4.47 -9.47
CA ALA A 97 16.55 -3.66 -8.47
C ALA A 97 15.82 -2.34 -8.21
N THR A 98 15.29 -1.71 -9.26
CA THR A 98 14.51 -0.46 -9.11
C THR A 98 13.20 -0.70 -8.36
N ASN A 99 12.52 -1.84 -8.59
CA ASN A 99 11.30 -2.21 -7.87
C ASN A 99 11.54 -2.40 -6.38
N LEU A 100 12.52 -3.23 -6.01
CA LEU A 100 12.87 -3.46 -4.61
C LEU A 100 13.28 -2.16 -3.91
N ALA A 101 14.03 -1.30 -4.59
CA ALA A 101 14.39 0.01 -4.06
C ALA A 101 13.15 0.90 -3.86
N ALA A 102 12.22 0.93 -4.81
CA ALA A 102 11.00 1.74 -4.70
C ALA A 102 10.10 1.29 -3.54
N LEU A 103 9.85 -0.02 -3.39
CA LEU A 103 9.09 -0.60 -2.28
C LEU A 103 9.73 -0.28 -0.92
N ARG A 104 11.05 -0.52 -0.80
CA ARG A 104 11.81 -0.19 0.41
C ARG A 104 11.73 1.30 0.76
N ASP A 105 11.89 2.17 -0.23
CA ASP A 105 11.87 3.61 -0.02
C ASP A 105 10.45 4.09 0.34
N ALA A 106 9.39 3.44 -0.17
CA ALA A 106 8.02 3.71 0.22
C ALA A 106 7.76 3.31 1.68
N LEU A 107 8.15 2.09 2.09
CA LEU A 107 8.01 1.61 3.47
C LEU A 107 8.77 2.51 4.47
N ARG A 108 10.00 2.91 4.13
CA ARG A 108 10.81 3.83 4.96
C ARG A 108 10.13 5.16 5.24
N ARG A 109 9.34 5.69 4.29
CA ARG A 109 8.65 6.97 4.43
C ARG A 109 7.43 6.90 5.35
N VAL A 110 6.82 5.71 5.50
CA VAL A 110 5.68 5.52 6.40
C VAL A 110 6.06 4.95 7.75
N TRP A 111 7.25 4.36 7.88
CA TRP A 111 7.73 3.70 9.10
C TRP A 111 7.65 4.57 10.36
N CYS A 112 7.40 3.92 11.50
CA CYS A 112 7.46 4.48 12.85
C CYS A 112 7.88 3.41 13.86
N ASP A 113 8.23 3.81 15.08
CA ASP A 113 8.56 2.88 16.16
C ASP A 113 7.41 1.89 16.42
N GLY A 114 7.76 0.61 16.60
CA GLY A 114 6.79 -0.45 16.82
C GLY A 114 5.99 -0.86 15.57
N CYS A 115 6.35 -0.37 14.38
CA CYS A 115 5.76 -0.79 13.11
C CYS A 115 6.37 -2.09 12.60
N ILE A 116 5.51 -3.03 12.20
CA ILE A 116 5.90 -4.14 11.32
C ILE A 116 5.68 -3.71 9.87
N CYS A 117 6.69 -3.90 9.02
CA CYS A 117 6.58 -3.72 7.58
C CYS A 117 6.41 -5.08 6.91
N LEU A 118 5.39 -5.19 6.05
CA LEU A 118 5.09 -6.35 5.21
C LEU A 118 5.54 -6.11 3.78
#